data_AF-A0A925DCW7-F1
#
_entry.id   AF-A0A925DCW7-F1
#
_cell.length_a   1.000
_cell.length_b   1.000
_cell.length_c   1.000
_cell.angle_alpha   90.00
_cell.angle_beta   90.00
_cell.angle_gamma   90.00
#
_symmetry.space_group_name_H-M   'P 1'
#
loop_
_entity.id
_entity.type
_entity.pdbx_description
1 polymer ?
#
loop_
_entity_poly.entity_id
_entity_poly.type
_entity_poly.pdbx_seq_one_letter_code
_entity_poly.pdbx_strand_id
1 'polypeptide(L)' 'ATCQFFINVVDNTGLDYQGKAPDQRGYCVFGRVTQGMEIVDQIAAAPLAPQEGFDNLPAEAIVIQSVEEVK' A
#
# COMPACT_ATOMS: atom_id res chain seq x y z
N ALA A 1 4.21 11.36 -3.69
CA ALA A 1 4.61 10.54 -2.54
C ALA A 1 6.12 10.70 -2.33
N THR A 2 6.56 11.21 -1.18
CA THR A 2 7.99 11.30 -0.82
C THR A 2 8.41 10.14 0.09
N CYS A 3 7.59 9.85 1.11
CA CYS A 3 7.82 8.77 2.08
C CYS A 3 6.66 7.77 2.17
N GLN A 4 5.64 7.90 1.32
CA GLN A 4 4.48 7.01 1.30
C GLN A 4 4.77 5.79 0.42
N PHE A 5 4.31 4.62 0.85
CA PHE A 5 4.33 3.38 0.08
C PHE A 5 2.98 2.67 0.21
N PHE A 6 2.74 1.67 -0.63
CA PHE A 6 1.59 0.78 -0.56
C PHE A 6 2.02 -0.66 -0.83
N ILE A 7 1.19 -1.61 -0.38
CA ILE A 7 1.36 -3.04 -0.65
C ILE A 7 0.22 -3.48 -1.55
N ASN A 8 0.55 -4.17 -2.64
CA ASN A 8 -0.46 -4.80 -3.49
C ASN A 8 -1.00 -6.06 -2.80
N VAL A 9 -2.31 -6.12 -2.57
CA VAL A 9 -3.02 -7.31 -2.06
C VAL A 9 -3.59 -8.20 -3.17
N VAL A 10 -3.52 -7.72 -4.41
CA VAL A 10 -3.90 -8.41 -5.64
C VAL A 10 -2.97 -7.98 -6.77
N ASP A 11 -2.99 -8.70 -7.90
CA ASP A 11 -2.21 -8.33 -9.08
C ASP A 11 -2.80 -7.10 -9.79
N ASN A 12 -2.18 -5.93 -9.57
CA ASN A 12 -2.61 -4.64 -10.11
C ASN A 12 -1.81 -4.23 -11.36
N THR A 13 -1.95 -4.97 -12.45
CA THR A 13 -1.18 -4.72 -13.70
C THR A 13 -1.43 -3.34 -14.33
N GLY A 14 -2.54 -2.68 -13.99
CA GLY A 14 -2.82 -1.30 -14.39
C GLY A 14 -1.88 -0.27 -13.75
N LEU A 15 -1.17 -0.63 -12.69
CA LEU A 15 -0.18 0.22 -12.02
C LEU A 15 1.24 0.03 -12.58
N ASP A 16 1.44 -0.94 -13.47
CA ASP A 16 2.73 -1.22 -14.08
C ASP A 16 3.17 -0.09 -15.02
N TYR A 17 4.47 0.03 -15.24
CA TYR A 17 5.03 0.97 -16.20
C TYR A 17 4.61 0.60 -17.63
N GLN A 18 3.99 1.54 -18.32
CA GLN A 18 3.53 1.40 -19.72
C GLN A 18 4.27 2.37 -20.67
N GLY A 19 4.96 3.38 -20.16
CA GLY A 19 5.61 4.39 -20.99
C GLY A 19 6.08 5.63 -20.24
N LYS A 20 6.71 6.55 -20.97
CA LYS A 20 7.30 7.78 -20.38
C LYS A 20 6.29 8.90 -20.14
N ALA A 21 5.11 8.80 -20.75
CA ALA A 21 4.04 9.78 -20.58
C ALA A 21 3.57 9.81 -19.11
N PRO A 22 3.12 10.96 -18.58
CA PRO A 22 2.76 11.09 -17.17
C PRO A 22 1.76 10.06 -16.67
N ASP A 23 0.78 9.70 -17.50
CA ASP A 23 -0.28 8.71 -17.26
C ASP A 23 0.18 7.25 -17.44
N GLN A 24 1.35 7.03 -18.05
CA GLN A 24 1.89 5.70 -18.35
C GLN A 24 3.08 5.31 -17.46
N ARG A 25 3.50 6.20 -16.56
CA ARG A 25 4.73 6.01 -15.78
C ARG A 25 4.60 4.91 -14.71
N GLY A 26 3.38 4.59 -14.30
CA GLY A 26 3.12 3.54 -13.30
C GLY A 26 3.74 3.82 -11.93
N TYR A 27 3.84 2.77 -11.12
CA TYR A 27 4.36 2.81 -9.75
C TYR A 27 5.55 1.84 -9.62
N CYS A 28 6.65 2.33 -9.05
CA CYS A 28 7.87 1.55 -8.91
C CYS A 28 7.75 0.54 -7.77
N VAL A 29 7.80 -0.76 -8.11
CA VAL A 29 7.97 -1.84 -7.13
C VAL A 29 9.44 -1.89 -6.69
N PHE A 30 9.68 -1.85 -5.38
CA PHE A 30 11.04 -1.88 -4.79
C PHE A 30 11.24 -3.02 -3.77
N GLY A 31 10.22 -3.85 -3.55
CA GLY A 31 10.27 -4.94 -2.57
C GLY A 31 9.02 -5.82 -2.62
N ARG A 32 9.01 -6.87 -1.81
CA ARG A 32 7.86 -7.77 -1.63
C ARG A 32 7.77 -8.22 -0.18
N VAL A 33 6.56 -8.54 0.27
CA VAL A 33 6.33 -9.16 1.57
C VAL A 33 6.77 -10.63 1.48
N THR A 34 7.67 -11.05 2.37
CA THR A 34 8.17 -12.43 2.43
C THR A 34 7.48 -13.26 3.51
N GLN A 35 6.95 -12.60 4.54
CA GLN A 35 6.21 -13.19 5.67
C GLN A 35 5.14 -12.21 6.14
N GLY A 36 4.04 -12.71 6.71
CA GLY A 36 2.98 -11.88 7.30
C GLY A 36 1.98 -11.32 6.29
N MET A 37 1.80 -11.94 5.12
CA MET A 37 0.76 -11.50 4.17
C MET A 37 -0.65 -11.62 4.75
N GLU A 38 -0.89 -12.59 5.63
CA GLU A 38 -2.13 -12.73 6.37
C GLU A 38 -2.45 -11.52 7.25
N ILE A 39 -1.44 -10.78 7.71
CA ILE A 39 -1.61 -9.53 8.46
C ILE A 39 -1.97 -8.39 7.51
N VAL A 40 -1.33 -8.35 6.33
CA VAL A 40 -1.66 -7.37 5.28
C VAL A 40 -3.12 -7.55 4.82
N ASP A 41 -3.57 -8.80 4.65
CA ASP A 41 -4.95 -9.11 4.27
C ASP A 41 -5.95 -8.68 5.35
N GLN A 42 -5.61 -8.85 6.64
CA GLN A 42 -6.43 -8.35 7.75
C GLN A 42 -6.52 -6.83 7.77
N ILE A 43 -5.41 -6.14 7.50
CA ILE A 43 -5.36 -4.67 7.38
C ILE A 43 -6.26 -4.20 6.22
N ALA A 44 -6.21 -4.86 5.08
CA ALA A 44 -7.02 -4.52 3.91
C ALA A 44 -8.54 -4.72 4.15
N ALA A 45 -8.91 -5.63 5.06
CA ALA A 45 -10.30 -5.89 5.46
C ALA A 45 -10.77 -5.04 6.65
N ALA A 46 -9.95 -4.12 7.17
CA ALA A 46 -10.30 -3.32 8.33
C ALA A 46 -11.56 -2.46 8.07
N PRO A 47 -12.45 -2.28 9.06
CA PRO A 47 -13.59 -1.38 8.93
C PRO A 47 -13.14 0.04 8.59
N LEU A 48 -13.85 0.69 7.66
CA LEU A 48 -13.54 2.05 7.22
C LEU A 48 -14.47 3.06 7.90
N ALA A 49 -13.94 4.24 8.21
CA ALA A 49 -14.68 5.41 8.64
C ALA A 49 -14.27 6.59 7.75
N PRO A 50 -14.98 6.82 6.63
CA PRO A 50 -14.68 7.91 5.72
C PRO A 50 -14.66 9.27 6.43
N GLN A 51 -13.72 10.13 6.04
CA GLN A 51 -13.61 11.51 6.51
C GLN A 51 -13.50 12.44 5.31
N GLU A 52 -13.74 13.75 5.50
CA GLU A 52 -13.63 14.70 4.38
C GLU A 52 -12.25 14.62 3.72
N GLY A 53 -12.24 14.25 2.42
CA GLY A 53 -11.02 14.09 1.62
C GLY A 53 -10.36 12.69 1.70
N PHE A 54 -10.88 11.78 2.53
CA PHE A 54 -10.36 10.42 2.69
C PHE A 54 -11.49 9.38 2.80
N ASP A 55 -11.88 8.81 1.67
CA ASP A 55 -12.98 7.83 1.61
C ASP A 55 -12.60 6.46 2.17
N ASN A 56 -11.32 6.09 2.11
CA ASN A 56 -10.82 4.77 2.49
C ASN A 56 -9.98 4.81 3.78
N LEU A 57 -10.38 5.66 4.74
CA LEU A 57 -9.69 5.76 6.01
C LEU A 57 -10.16 4.64 6.97
N PRO A 58 -9.25 3.87 7.59
CA PRO A 58 -9.62 2.90 8.63
C PRO A 58 -10.32 3.57 9.82
N ALA A 59 -11.31 2.89 10.39
CA ALA A 59 -12.05 3.36 11.57
C ALA A 59 -11.16 3.39 12.83
N GLU A 60 -10.20 2.49 12.91
CA GLU A 60 -9.15 2.47 13.92
C GLU A 60 -7.79 2.63 13.24
N ALA A 61 -6.90 3.44 13.82
CA ALA A 61 -5.61 3.73 13.23
C ALA A 61 -4.69 2.49 13.25
N ILE A 62 -4.21 2.10 12.06
CA ILE A 62 -3.25 1.01 11.89
C ILE A 62 -1.86 1.62 11.90
N VAL A 63 -1.11 1.38 12.97
CA VAL A 63 0.17 2.08 13.26
C VAL A 63 1.35 1.14 13.10
N ILE A 64 2.33 1.56 12.30
CA ILE A 64 3.67 0.94 12.28
C ILE A 64 4.41 1.43 13.53
N GLN A 65 4.55 0.55 14.53
CA GLN A 65 5.14 0.90 15.82
C GLN A 65 6.67 1.02 15.76
N SER A 66 7.32 0.17 14.99
CA SER A 66 8.78 0.15 14.81
C SER A 66 9.16 -0.45 13.47
N VAL A 67 10.34 -0.11 12.96
CA VAL A 67 10.94 -0.70 11.76
C VAL A 67 12.37 -1.09 12.10
N GLU A 68 12.76 -2.31 11.71
CA GLU A 68 14.12 -2.83 11.92
C GLU A 68 14.66 -3.39 10.60
N GLU A 69 15.91 -3.05 10.28
CA GLU A 69 16.64 -3.63 9.17
C GLU A 69 17.32 -4.92 9.64
N VAL A 70 16.83 -6.07 9.16
CA VAL A 70 17.43 -7.38 9.44
C VAL A 70 18.61 -7.58 8.48
N LYS A 71 19.82 -7.71 9.04
CA LYS A 71 21.06 -7.94 8.29
C LYS A 71 21.27 -9.40 7.90
#